data_AF-X1C128-F1
#
_entry.id   AF-X1C128-F1
#
_cell.length_a   1.000
_cell.length_b   1.000
_cell.length_c   1.000
_cell.angle_alpha   90.00
_cell.angle_beta   90.00
_cell.angle_gamma   90.00
#
_symmetry.space_group_name_H-M   'P 1'
#
loop_
_entity.id
_entity.type
_entity.pdbx_description
1 polymer ?
#
loop_
_entity_poly.entity_id
_entity_poly.type
_entity_poly.pdbx_seq_one_letter_code
_entity_poly.pdbx_strand_id
1 'polypeptide(L)'
;MFKKVLKTYFLVFGVLFVVNWAVGVARFYWDIFRVVFIAINFPFSLIYLWLENKDSIWWINHFGSLVNDEIGQGILFIFMVFFQSVLVTALIFLFKYWLTCRRQTINSF
;
A
#
# COMPACT_ATOMS: atom_id res chain seq x y z
N MET A 1 -16.85 -0.96 -17.85
CA MET A 1 -15.51 -0.44 -17.47
C MET A 1 -15.21 -0.67 -15.99
N PHE A 2 -16.09 -0.25 -15.08
CA PHE A 2 -15.95 -0.38 -13.62
C PHE A 2 -15.59 -1.80 -13.13
N LYS A 3 -16.28 -2.86 -13.62
CA LYS A 3 -15.99 -4.25 -13.24
C LYS A 3 -14.53 -4.69 -13.51
N LYS A 4 -13.91 -4.20 -14.60
CA LYS A 4 -12.51 -4.53 -14.94
C LYS A 4 -11.53 -3.81 -14.01
N VAL A 5 -11.82 -2.56 -13.65
CA VAL A 5 -11.02 -1.77 -12.70
C VAL A 5 -11.08 -2.40 -11.32
N LEU A 6 -12.28 -2.75 -10.86
CA LEU A 6 -12.49 -3.39 -9.56
C LEU A 6 -11.78 -4.75 -9.46
N LYS A 7 -11.83 -5.58 -10.51
CA LYS A 7 -11.07 -6.85 -10.57
C LYS A 7 -9.57 -6.61 -10.49
N THR A 8 -9.07 -5.59 -11.20
CA THR A 8 -7.64 -5.23 -11.17
C THR A 8 -7.25 -4.77 -9.77
N TYR A 9 -8.08 -3.93 -9.14
CA TYR A 9 -7.88 -3.47 -7.77
C TYR A 9 -7.76 -4.62 -6.78
N PHE A 10 -8.70 -5.57 -6.77
CA PHE A 10 -8.65 -6.69 -5.84
C PHE A 10 -7.44 -7.60 -6.08
N LEU A 11 -7.03 -7.77 -7.34
CA LEU A 11 -5.81 -8.52 -7.66
C LEU A 11 -4.57 -7.79 -7.14
N VAL A 12 -4.45 -6.49 -7.39
CA VAL A 12 -3.36 -5.65 -6.88
C VAL A 12 -3.34 -5.67 -5.35
N PHE A 13 -4.49 -5.54 -4.72
CA PHE A 13 -4.63 -5.61 -3.26
C PHE A 13 -4.17 -6.95 -2.70
N GLY A 14 -4.63 -8.08 -3.27
CA GLY A 14 -4.21 -9.40 -2.82
C GLY A 14 -2.69 -9.60 -2.94
N VAL A 15 -2.11 -9.21 -4.07
CA VAL A 15 -0.66 -9.31 -4.30
C VAL A 15 0.12 -8.41 -3.33
N LEU A 16 -0.26 -7.14 -3.22
CA LEU A 16 0.39 -6.21 -2.31
C LEU A 16 0.24 -6.62 -0.85
N PHE A 17 -0.90 -7.18 -0.45
CA PHE A 17 -1.09 -7.68 0.91
C PHE A 17 -0.09 -8.78 1.24
N VAL A 18 0.04 -9.81 0.38
CA VAL A 18 0.96 -10.93 0.60
C VAL A 18 2.42 -10.45 0.59
N VAL A 19 2.80 -9.63 -0.40
CA VAL A 19 4.16 -9.09 -0.50
C VAL A 19 4.50 -8.23 0.72
N ASN A 20 3.61 -7.32 1.11
CA ASN A 20 3.86 -6.43 2.24
C ASN A 20 3.86 -7.16 3.57
N TRP A 21 3.08 -8.22 3.72
CA TRP A 21 3.12 -9.04 4.92
C TRP A 21 4.46 -9.78 5.01
N ALA A 22 4.92 -10.41 3.92
CA ALA A 22 6.21 -11.10 3.90
C ALA A 22 7.39 -10.15 4.16
N VAL A 23 7.42 -9.00 3.49
CA VAL A 23 8.45 -7.96 3.70
C VAL A 23 8.33 -7.34 5.10
N GLY A 24 7.11 -7.14 5.58
CA GLY A 24 6.80 -6.61 6.91
C GLY A 24 7.29 -7.51 8.03
N VAL A 25 7.20 -8.84 7.87
CA VAL A 25 7.81 -9.80 8.81
C VAL A 25 9.33 -9.83 8.65
N ALA A 26 9.83 -9.88 7.42
CA ALA A 26 11.28 -9.97 7.15
C ALA A 26 12.07 -8.77 7.68
N ARG A 27 11.49 -7.57 7.73
CA ARG A 27 12.17 -6.36 8.21
C ARG A 27 12.54 -6.41 9.70
N PHE A 28 11.93 -7.29 10.49
CA PHE A 28 12.31 -7.48 11.89
C PHE A 28 13.59 -8.30 12.04
N TYR A 29 14.00 -9.04 11.00
CA TYR A 29 15.18 -9.90 11.02
C TYR A 29 16.34 -9.30 10.22
N TRP A 30 16.05 -8.50 9.18
CA TRP A 30 17.06 -7.97 8.29
C TRP A 30 16.75 -6.52 7.88
N ASP A 31 17.67 -5.60 8.17
CA ASP A 31 17.51 -4.16 7.92
C ASP A 31 17.25 -3.80 6.45
N ILE A 32 17.75 -4.60 5.51
CA ILE A 32 17.52 -4.37 4.07
C ILE A 32 16.02 -4.38 3.73
N PHE A 33 15.22 -5.22 4.42
CA PHE A 33 13.78 -5.29 4.17
C PHE A 33 13.04 -4.07 4.70
N ARG A 34 13.61 -3.27 5.60
CA ARG A 34 13.05 -1.96 5.98
C ARG A 34 13.08 -1.00 4.80
N VAL A 35 14.18 -0.98 4.04
CA VAL A 35 14.31 -0.14 2.84
C VAL A 35 13.34 -0.62 1.75
N VAL A 36 13.25 -1.93 1.53
CA VAL A 36 12.31 -2.53 0.59
C VAL A 36 10.86 -2.21 0.97
N PHE A 37 10.51 -2.30 2.27
CA PHE A 37 9.19 -1.95 2.78
C PHE A 37 8.83 -0.50 2.52
N ILE A 38 9.76 0.43 2.76
CA ILE A 38 9.57 1.85 2.48
C ILE A 38 9.33 2.07 0.99
N ALA A 39 10.14 1.45 0.13
CA ALA A 39 10.09 1.64 -1.32
C ALA A 39 8.77 1.13 -1.93
N ILE A 40 8.33 -0.08 -1.55
CA ILE A 40 7.09 -0.69 -2.08
C ILE A 40 5.86 0.12 -1.69
N ASN A 41 5.84 0.66 -0.47
CA ASN A 41 4.67 1.33 0.11
C ASN A 41 4.75 2.85 0.07
N PHE A 42 5.75 3.43 -0.60
CA PHE A 42 5.83 4.89 -0.74
C PHE A 42 4.60 5.40 -1.51
N PRO A 43 3.94 6.48 -1.05
CA PRO A 43 4.31 7.34 0.08
C PRO A 43 3.74 6.92 1.46
N PHE A 44 2.80 5.98 1.50
CA PHE A 44 2.06 5.62 2.72
C PHE A 44 2.93 4.96 3.81
N SER A 45 4.07 4.37 3.44
CA SER A 45 5.06 3.86 4.39
C SER A 45 5.53 4.91 5.40
N LEU A 46 5.60 6.19 5.02
CA LEU A 46 6.08 7.24 5.92
C LEU A 46 5.16 7.43 7.12
N ILE A 47 3.84 7.49 6.86
CA ILE A 47 2.83 7.63 7.92
C ILE A 47 2.75 6.35 8.74
N TYR A 48 2.77 5.20 8.07
CA TYR A 48 2.74 3.89 8.74
C TYR A 48 3.91 3.77 9.73
N LEU A 49 5.14 4.00 9.29
CA LEU A 49 6.32 3.88 10.14
C LEU A 49 6.36 4.93 11.25
N TRP A 50 5.85 6.14 11.00
CA TRP A 50 5.75 7.15 12.05
C TRP A 50 4.80 6.73 13.18
N LEU A 51 3.64 6.16 12.84
CA LEU A 51 2.66 5.67 13.80
C LEU A 51 3.06 4.35 14.46
N GLU A 52 3.76 3.48 13.73
CA GLU A 52 4.26 2.22 14.25
C GLU A 52 5.19 2.41 15.46
N ASN A 53 5.98 3.49 15.47
CA ASN A 53 6.88 3.82 16.58
C ASN A 53 6.16 4.40 17.81
N LYS A 54 4.83 4.50 17.81
CA LYS A 54 4.07 4.99 18.96
C LYS A 54 3.83 3.85 19.95
N ASP A 55 3.97 4.16 21.23
CA ASP A 55 3.75 3.25 22.34
C ASP A 55 2.26 3.00 22.59
N SER A 56 1.92 1.91 23.29
CA SER A 56 0.54 1.52 23.56
C SER A 56 -0.27 2.61 24.26
N ILE A 57 0.36 3.43 25.12
CA ILE A 57 -0.31 4.55 25.80
C ILE A 57 -0.76 5.61 24.80
N TRP A 58 0.08 5.95 23.81
CA TRP A 58 -0.31 6.87 22.74
C TRP A 58 -1.53 6.36 21.98
N TRP A 59 -1.57 5.07 21.63
CA TRP A 59 -2.69 4.43 20.94
C TRP A 59 -3.98 4.49 21.75
N ILE A 60 -3.92 4.09 23.02
CA ILE A 60 -5.06 4.09 23.94
C ILE A 60 -5.62 5.52 24.11
N ASN A 61 -4.74 6.52 24.24
CA ASN A 61 -5.16 7.91 24.43
C ASN A 61 -5.85 8.51 23.20
N HIS A 62 -5.49 8.09 21.99
CA HIS A 62 -6.04 8.65 20.75
C HIS A 62 -7.25 7.88 20.22
N PHE A 63 -7.30 6.56 20.42
CA PHE A 63 -8.30 5.69 19.81
C PHE A 63 -9.14 4.90 20.84
N GLY A 64 -8.86 5.05 22.13
CA GLY A 64 -9.55 4.38 23.22
C GLY A 64 -8.88 3.08 23.66
N SER A 65 -9.29 2.56 24.82
CA SER A 65 -8.67 1.39 25.48
C SER A 65 -8.73 0.09 24.69
N LEU A 66 -9.58 0.02 23.66
CA LEU A 66 -9.70 -1.15 22.78
C LEU A 66 -8.61 -1.21 21.70
N VAL A 67 -7.89 -0.11 21.47
CA VAL A 67 -6.86 -0.01 20.42
C VAL A 67 -5.51 0.16 21.11
N ASN A 68 -4.83 -0.96 21.33
CA ASN A 68 -3.42 -0.96 21.71
C ASN A 68 -2.54 -0.82 20.45
N ASP A 69 -1.22 -0.81 20.65
CA ASP A 69 -0.22 -0.71 19.58
C ASP A 69 -0.31 -1.84 18.56
N GLU A 70 -0.49 -3.09 19.01
CA GLU A 70 -0.61 -4.24 18.10
C GLU A 70 -1.83 -4.12 17.17
N ILE A 71 -3.00 -3.81 17.74
CA ILE A 71 -4.24 -3.61 16.97
C ILE A 71 -4.10 -2.38 16.06
N GLY A 72 -3.54 -1.28 16.58
CA GLY A 72 -3.30 -0.06 15.82
C GLY A 72 -2.40 -0.28 14.62
N GLN A 73 -1.27 -0.96 14.81
CA GLN A 73 -0.34 -1.32 13.75
C GLN A 73 -0.96 -2.25 12.71
N GLY A 74 -1.75 -3.24 13.15
CA GLY A 74 -2.48 -4.14 12.24
C GLY A 74 -3.51 -3.41 11.37
N ILE A 75 -4.29 -2.50 11.97
CA ILE A 75 -5.24 -1.65 11.25
C ILE A 75 -4.52 -0.74 10.26
N LEU A 76 -3.44 -0.08 10.69
CA LEU A 76 -2.64 0.78 9.81
C LEU A 76 -2.02 0.01 8.65
N PHE A 77 -1.59 -1.22 8.88
CA PHE A 77 -1.03 -2.07 7.83
C PHE A 77 -2.07 -2.30 6.74
N ILE A 78 -3.30 -2.66 7.13
CA ILE A 78 -4.41 -2.86 6.19
C ILE A 78 -4.72 -1.57 5.42
N PHE A 79 -4.77 -0.43 6.11
CA PHE A 79 -5.02 0.86 5.46
C PHE A 79 -3.90 1.24 4.47
N MET A 80 -2.64 1.06 4.86
CA MET A 80 -1.49 1.33 3.99
C MET A 80 -1.58 0.49 2.71
N VAL A 81 -1.82 -0.82 2.83
CA VAL A 81 -1.99 -1.71 1.67
C VAL A 81 -3.20 -1.31 0.83
N PHE A 82 -4.32 -0.95 1.47
CA PHE A 82 -5.53 -0.49 0.79
C PHE A 82 -5.25 0.74 -0.08
N PHE A 83 -4.67 1.80 0.49
CA PHE A 83 -4.37 3.03 -0.24
C PHE A 83 -3.29 2.82 -1.30
N GLN A 84 -2.27 2.01 -1.01
CA GLN A 84 -1.25 1.67 -2.00
C GLN A 84 -1.85 0.92 -3.19
N SER A 85 -2.82 0.04 -2.95
CA SER A 85 -3.52 -0.69 -4.01
C SER A 85 -4.36 0.23 -4.89
N VAL A 86 -5.01 1.23 -4.31
CA VAL A 86 -5.72 2.27 -5.07
C VAL A 86 -4.74 3.02 -5.97
N LEU A 87 -3.61 3.47 -5.41
CA LEU A 87 -2.59 4.22 -6.14
C LEU A 87 -2.01 3.43 -7.31
N VAL A 88 -1.56 2.19 -7.07
CA VAL A 88 -0.99 1.32 -8.10
C VAL A 88 -2.02 1.02 -9.19
N THR A 89 -3.28 0.76 -8.81
CA THR A 89 -4.36 0.52 -9.79
C THR A 89 -4.59 1.74 -10.68
N ALA A 90 -4.60 2.95 -10.10
CA ALA A 90 -4.73 4.19 -10.84
C ALA A 90 -3.56 4.40 -11.81
N LEU A 91 -2.32 4.15 -11.36
CA LEU A 91 -1.13 4.25 -12.21
C LEU A 91 -1.16 3.26 -13.38
N ILE A 92 -1.57 2.01 -13.15
CA ILE A 92 -1.74 1.02 -14.22
C ILE A 92 -2.78 1.50 -15.25
N PHE A 93 -3.88 2.08 -14.79
CA PHE A 93 -4.91 2.60 -15.68
C PHE A 93 -4.40 3.77 -16.52
N LEU A 94 -3.75 4.75 -15.89
CA LEU A 94 -3.16 5.91 -16.56
C LEU A 94 -2.10 5.48 -17.58
N PHE A 95 -1.25 4.51 -17.24
CA PHE A 95 -0.23 3.99 -18.15
C PHE A 95 -0.84 3.32 -19.38
N LYS A 96 -1.88 2.50 -19.19
CA LYS A 96 -2.61 1.87 -20.31
C LYS A 96 -3.27 2.91 -21.20
N TYR A 97 -3.86 3.95 -20.60
CA TYR A 97 -4.47 5.05 -21.34
C TYR A 97 -3.43 5.78 -22.19
N TRP A 98 -2.29 6.17 -21.58
CA TRP A 98 -1.18 6.82 -22.26
C TRP A 98 -0.64 6.01 -23.45
N LEU A 99 -0.41 4.70 -23.26
CA LEU A 99 0.02 3.80 -24.34
C LEU A 99 -0.99 3.75 -25.50
N THR A 100 -2.29 3.76 -25.18
CA THR A 100 -3.35 3.72 -26.19
C THR A 100 -3.37 5.00 -27.02
N CYS A 101 -3.29 6.17 -26.38
CA CYS A 101 -3.20 7.46 -27.06
C CYS A 101 -1.95 7.54 -27.95
N ARG A 102 -0.77 7.16 -27.43
CA ARG A 102 0.49 7.18 -28.19
C ARG A 102 0.41 6.30 -29.45
N ARG A 103 -0.24 5.13 -29.36
CA ARG A 103 -0.39 4.21 -30.50
C ARG A 103 -1.33 4.76 -31.58
N GLN A 104 -2.39 5.47 -31.18
CA GLN A 104 -3.29 6.13 -32.13
C GLN A 104 -2.58 7.26 -32.90
N THR A 105 -1.75 8.06 -32.23
CA THR A 105 -0.97 9.12 -32.89
C THR A 105 0.02 8.57 -33.92
N ILE A 106 0.65 7.42 -33.66
CA ILE A 106 1.60 6.81 -34.61
C ILE A 106 0.88 6.29 -35.87
N ASN A 107 -0.32 5.71 -35.72
CA ASN A 107 -1.06 5.11 -36.84
C ASN A 107 -1.83 6.13 -37.69
N SER A 108 -1.88 7.40 -37.28
CA SER A 108 -2.52 8.49 -38.02
C SER A 108 -1.57 9.25 -38.95
N PHE A 109 -0.29 8.86 -38.98
CA PHE A 109 0.72 9.32 -39.95
C PHE A 109 1.08 8.17 -40.89
#